data_AF-A0A973HEW0-F1
#
_entry.id   AF-A0A973HEW0-F1
#
_cell.length_a   1.000
_cell.length_b   1.000
_cell.length_c   1.000
_cell.angle_alpha   90.00
_cell.angle_beta   90.00
_cell.angle_gamma   90.00
#
_symmetry.space_group_name_H-M   'P 1'
#
loop_
_entity.id
_entity.type
_entity.pdbx_description
1 polymer ?
#
loop_
_entity_poly.entity_id
_entity_poly.type
_entity_poly.pdbx_seq_one_letter_code
_entity_poly.pdbx_strand_id
1 'polypeptide(L)'
;MSTTNIFDFADQIYPNAKGMRKIQKKGRFYFWAVTNSKAVNAMMTLFTRENLKPILTLTPKVIEKPLKPYLCVNWSRTERLEYLTQHYQFIDETFGKHASAIVSDEGVTILEFKSLSEQTYRIQLHRGTRREGGIGIRLVNDKDQSVYALACNISGTHTKTMHIGMLQGPRDSVENRHALIKELTKSLHGLRTKSLLVEMALMLSRILGISEVKAISNKGHVYQAIRYISKRNSVTFDYDGLWNEFEATKLDPYMFGLSVFTPRKDPLTLKKTKRKMYTKRYQWLDDTEIEMATNLAPWLVNPIVQNGQAA
;
A
#
# COMPACT_ATOMS: atom_id res chain seq x y z
N MET A 1 -30.95 11.23 -11.53
CA MET A 1 -29.80 10.45 -11.03
C MET A 1 -30.35 9.18 -10.41
N SER A 2 -30.07 8.01 -10.97
CA SER A 2 -30.54 6.75 -10.40
C SER A 2 -29.86 6.55 -9.04
N THR A 3 -30.61 6.70 -7.95
CA THR A 3 -30.17 6.33 -6.62
C THR A 3 -29.94 4.83 -6.64
N THR A 4 -28.68 4.41 -6.84
CA THR A 4 -28.30 3.01 -6.74
C THR A 4 -28.77 2.51 -5.38
N ASN A 5 -29.75 1.60 -5.40
CA ASN A 5 -30.39 1.15 -4.19
C ASN A 5 -29.38 0.36 -3.35
N ILE A 6 -29.19 0.79 -2.10
CA ILE A 6 -28.26 0.16 -1.15
C ILE A 6 -28.60 -1.32 -0.90
N PHE A 7 -29.86 -1.71 -1.13
CA PHE A 7 -30.35 -3.08 -1.06
C PHE A 7 -29.82 -3.96 -2.19
N ASP A 8 -29.69 -3.44 -3.41
CA ASP A 8 -29.11 -4.16 -4.56
C ASP A 8 -27.60 -4.36 -4.38
N PHE A 9 -26.96 -3.39 -3.71
CA PHE A 9 -25.53 -3.40 -3.49
C PHE A 9 -25.06 -4.49 -2.50
N ALA A 10 -25.92 -4.90 -1.56
CA ALA A 10 -25.55 -5.90 -0.56
C ALA A 10 -25.36 -7.30 -1.14
N ASP A 11 -26.04 -7.65 -2.24
CA ASP A 11 -25.79 -8.91 -2.95
C ASP A 11 -24.41 -8.91 -3.63
N GLN A 12 -24.00 -7.77 -4.18
CA GLN A 12 -22.68 -7.61 -4.81
C GLN A 12 -21.54 -7.66 -3.77
N ILE A 13 -21.76 -7.16 -2.55
CA ILE A 13 -20.78 -7.25 -1.45
C ILE A 13 -20.60 -8.70 -0.96
N TYR A 14 -21.67 -9.51 -0.99
CA TYR A 14 -21.71 -10.85 -0.39
C TYR A 14 -22.15 -11.96 -1.36
N PRO A 15 -21.52 -12.11 -2.54
CA PRO A 15 -22.00 -13.04 -3.57
C PRO A 15 -21.93 -14.50 -3.11
N ASN A 16 -20.91 -14.85 -2.33
CA ASN A 16 -20.64 -16.23 -1.89
C ASN A 16 -21.26 -16.58 -0.52
N ALA A 17 -22.03 -15.68 0.09
CA ALA A 17 -22.68 -15.99 1.37
C ALA A 17 -23.99 -16.77 1.11
N LYS A 18 -24.22 -17.86 1.86
CA LYS A 18 -25.42 -18.71 1.73
C LYS A 18 -26.20 -18.80 3.04
N GLY A 19 -27.49 -19.09 2.95
CA GLY A 19 -28.39 -19.35 4.09
C GLY A 19 -28.39 -18.24 5.15
N MET A 20 -28.48 -18.63 6.42
CA MET A 20 -28.53 -17.71 7.57
C MET A 20 -27.34 -16.73 7.62
N ARG A 21 -26.15 -17.15 7.19
CA ARG A 21 -24.96 -16.28 7.12
C ARG A 21 -25.11 -15.14 6.11
N LYS A 22 -25.85 -15.35 5.01
CA LYS A 22 -26.15 -14.29 4.02
C LYS A 22 -27.06 -13.23 4.66
N ILE A 23 -28.13 -13.69 5.32
CA ILE A 23 -29.10 -12.82 6.00
C ILE A 23 -28.42 -11.98 7.07
N GLN A 24 -27.61 -12.61 7.94
CA GLN A 24 -26.86 -11.89 8.98
C GLN A 24 -25.90 -10.84 8.42
N LYS A 25 -25.14 -11.18 7.36
CA LYS A 25 -24.20 -10.24 6.73
C LYS A 25 -24.91 -9.06 6.09
N LYS A 26 -26.01 -9.31 5.37
CA LYS A 26 -26.84 -8.27 4.76
C LYS A 26 -27.49 -7.37 5.80
N GLY A 27 -28.18 -7.95 6.78
CA GLY A 27 -28.81 -7.20 7.87
C GLY A 27 -27.80 -6.32 8.62
N ARG A 28 -26.60 -6.84 8.88
CA ARG A 28 -25.52 -6.05 9.48
C ARG A 28 -25.03 -4.92 8.59
N PHE A 29 -24.89 -5.16 7.27
CA PHE A 29 -24.53 -4.12 6.31
C PHE A 29 -25.61 -3.03 6.25
N TYR A 30 -26.89 -3.40 6.15
CA TYR A 30 -27.99 -2.45 6.15
C TYR A 30 -28.05 -1.62 7.42
N PHE A 31 -27.90 -2.26 8.59
CA PHE A 31 -27.83 -1.55 9.86
C PHE A 31 -26.70 -0.52 9.88
N TRP A 32 -25.51 -0.86 9.38
CA TRP A 32 -24.40 0.09 9.30
C TRP A 32 -24.57 1.16 8.25
N ALA A 33 -25.15 0.80 7.11
CA ALA A 33 -25.49 1.72 6.05
C ALA A 33 -26.48 2.79 6.52
N VAL A 34 -27.50 2.41 7.30
CA VAL A 34 -28.45 3.35 7.89
C VAL A 34 -27.76 4.21 8.96
N THR A 35 -27.04 3.59 9.89
CA THR A 35 -26.39 4.32 11.00
C THR A 35 -25.19 5.17 10.58
N ASN A 36 -24.64 4.96 9.39
CA ASN A 36 -23.51 5.72 8.84
C ASN A 36 -23.81 6.15 7.39
N SER A 37 -25.05 6.56 7.12
CA SER A 37 -25.55 6.90 5.78
C SER A 37 -24.70 7.94 5.07
N LYS A 38 -24.22 8.96 5.79
CA LYS A 38 -23.29 9.96 5.25
C LYS A 38 -22.03 9.33 4.64
N ALA A 39 -21.42 8.38 5.35
CA ALA A 39 -20.20 7.71 4.88
C ALA A 39 -20.46 6.81 3.67
N VAL A 40 -21.57 6.06 3.68
CA VAL A 40 -21.91 5.20 2.55
C VAL A 40 -22.28 6.03 1.33
N ASN A 41 -23.12 7.06 1.48
CA ASN A 41 -23.52 7.93 0.37
C ASN A 41 -22.32 8.68 -0.22
N ALA A 42 -21.39 9.16 0.61
CA ALA A 42 -20.16 9.79 0.12
C ALA A 42 -19.34 8.82 -0.74
N MET A 43 -19.11 7.58 -0.27
CA MET A 43 -18.40 6.57 -1.05
C MET A 43 -19.15 6.19 -2.32
N MET A 44 -20.46 5.94 -2.25
CA MET A 44 -21.28 5.61 -3.43
C MET A 44 -21.24 6.73 -4.47
N THR A 45 -21.34 7.98 -4.04
CA THR A 45 -21.22 9.16 -4.91
C THR A 45 -19.84 9.22 -5.55
N LEU A 46 -18.77 8.99 -4.78
CA LEU A 46 -17.40 8.98 -5.31
C LEU A 46 -17.23 7.92 -6.41
N PHE A 47 -17.75 6.71 -6.20
CA PHE A 47 -17.68 5.63 -7.18
C PHE A 47 -18.65 5.80 -8.37
N THR A 48 -19.40 6.89 -8.45
CA THR A 48 -20.11 7.27 -9.70
C THR A 48 -19.20 7.93 -10.73
N ARG A 49 -17.97 8.31 -10.37
CA ARG A 49 -16.97 8.82 -11.32
C ARG A 49 -16.55 7.72 -12.30
N GLU A 50 -16.37 8.08 -13.57
CA GLU A 50 -16.16 7.13 -14.68
C GLU A 50 -15.03 6.15 -14.42
N ASN A 51 -13.86 6.64 -14.03
CA ASN A 51 -12.67 5.83 -13.77
C ASN A 51 -12.77 4.94 -12.51
N LEU A 52 -13.64 5.31 -11.56
CA LEU A 52 -13.79 4.60 -10.29
C LEU A 52 -14.89 3.53 -10.34
N LYS A 53 -15.91 3.68 -11.19
CA LYS A 53 -16.99 2.68 -11.37
C LYS A 53 -16.47 1.24 -11.48
N PRO A 54 -15.44 0.92 -12.28
CA PRO A 54 -14.98 -0.46 -12.41
C PRO A 54 -14.38 -1.03 -11.11
N ILE A 55 -13.76 -0.19 -10.27
CA ILE A 55 -13.24 -0.60 -8.95
C ILE A 55 -14.39 -1.06 -8.06
N LEU A 56 -15.53 -0.35 -8.10
CA LEU A 56 -16.71 -0.73 -7.33
C LEU A 56 -17.26 -2.09 -7.76
N THR A 57 -17.34 -2.34 -9.07
CA THR A 57 -17.78 -3.62 -9.64
C THR A 57 -16.85 -4.77 -9.25
N LEU A 58 -15.53 -4.56 -9.33
CA LEU A 58 -14.53 -5.57 -9.01
C LEU A 58 -14.38 -5.80 -7.50
N THR A 59 -14.54 -4.75 -6.69
CA THR A 59 -14.40 -4.81 -5.23
C THR A 59 -15.54 -4.07 -4.52
N PRO A 60 -16.78 -4.61 -4.51
CA PRO A 60 -17.93 -3.93 -3.89
C PRO A 60 -17.75 -3.65 -2.40
N LYS A 61 -16.94 -4.48 -1.71
CA LYS A 61 -16.58 -4.34 -0.29
C LYS A 61 -15.87 -3.03 0.04
N VAL A 62 -15.41 -2.26 -0.95
CA VAL A 62 -14.81 -0.93 -0.74
C VAL A 62 -15.74 0.02 0.01
N ILE A 63 -17.06 -0.09 -0.20
CA ILE A 63 -18.08 0.72 0.48
C ILE A 63 -18.13 0.43 1.99
N GLU A 64 -17.66 -0.73 2.43
CA GLU A 64 -17.62 -1.07 3.86
C GLU A 64 -16.37 -0.54 4.58
N LYS A 65 -15.35 -0.06 3.86
CA LYS A 65 -14.09 0.41 4.45
C LYS A 65 -14.29 1.51 5.52
N PRO A 66 -15.09 2.58 5.30
CA PRO A 66 -15.26 3.62 6.33
C PRO A 66 -16.03 3.12 7.57
N LEU A 67 -16.81 2.04 7.44
CA LEU A 67 -17.68 1.50 8.49
C LEU A 67 -16.94 0.67 9.56
N LYS A 68 -15.63 0.49 9.39
CA LYS A 68 -14.78 -0.37 10.23
C LYS A 68 -13.45 0.33 10.49
N PRO A 69 -12.74 0.00 11.59
CA PRO A 69 -11.37 0.46 11.78
C PRO A 69 -10.53 0.17 10.52
N TYR A 70 -9.78 1.18 10.08
CA TYR A 70 -9.03 1.19 8.83
C TYR A 70 -7.75 1.99 9.05
N LEU A 71 -6.64 1.43 8.57
CA LEU A 71 -5.27 1.91 8.63
C LEU A 71 -4.72 2.12 10.05
N CYS A 72 -5.19 3.16 10.73
CA CYS A 72 -4.79 3.51 12.08
C CYS A 72 -5.97 3.29 13.05
N VAL A 73 -5.69 2.70 14.21
CA VAL A 73 -6.70 2.49 15.25
C VAL A 73 -7.27 3.80 15.79
N ASN A 74 -6.48 4.87 15.81
CA ASN A 74 -6.84 6.14 16.41
C ASN A 74 -7.63 7.06 15.47
N TRP A 75 -7.78 6.70 14.19
CA TRP A 75 -8.57 7.50 13.26
C TRP A 75 -10.06 7.45 13.59
N SER A 76 -10.64 8.63 13.78
CA SER A 76 -12.07 8.84 13.93
C SER A 76 -12.83 8.40 12.67
N ARG A 77 -14.16 8.31 12.77
CA ARG A 77 -15.00 7.96 11.62
C ARG A 77 -14.93 9.02 10.52
N THR A 78 -14.82 10.29 10.90
CA THR A 78 -14.73 11.43 9.99
C THR A 78 -13.41 11.40 9.23
N GLU A 79 -12.27 11.34 9.94
CA GLU A 79 -10.94 11.25 9.31
C GLU A 79 -10.84 10.04 8.39
N ARG A 80 -11.37 8.89 8.81
CA ARG A 80 -11.36 7.69 7.97
C ARG A 80 -12.12 7.87 6.67
N LEU A 81 -13.32 8.46 6.73
CA LEU A 81 -14.11 8.72 5.53
C LEU A 81 -13.38 9.72 4.61
N GLU A 82 -12.83 10.78 5.20
CA GLU A 82 -12.06 11.79 4.49
C GLU A 82 -10.85 11.18 3.77
N TYR A 83 -9.98 10.46 4.49
CA TYR A 83 -8.77 9.86 3.93
C TYR A 83 -9.05 8.76 2.90
N LEU A 84 -10.15 8.00 3.05
CA LEU A 84 -10.59 7.07 2.02
C LEU A 84 -11.09 7.80 0.77
N THR A 85 -11.82 8.90 0.96
CA THR A 85 -12.33 9.72 -0.15
C THR A 85 -11.15 10.33 -0.93
N GLN A 86 -10.23 10.99 -0.22
CA GLN A 86 -9.01 11.57 -0.79
C GLN A 86 -8.14 10.51 -1.48
N HIS A 87 -8.06 9.29 -0.93
CA HIS A 87 -7.31 8.22 -1.57
C HIS A 87 -7.87 7.84 -2.94
N TYR A 88 -9.18 7.60 -3.05
CA TYR A 88 -9.78 7.22 -4.32
C TYR A 88 -9.85 8.39 -5.30
N GLN A 89 -9.96 9.64 -4.82
CA GLN A 89 -9.75 10.84 -5.64
C GLN A 89 -8.33 10.90 -6.20
N PHE A 90 -7.32 10.66 -5.36
CA PHE A 90 -5.94 10.58 -5.80
C PHE A 90 -5.72 9.48 -6.85
N ILE A 91 -6.29 8.29 -6.66
CA ILE A 91 -6.21 7.20 -7.66
C ILE A 91 -6.86 7.60 -8.99
N ASP A 92 -8.04 8.21 -8.94
CA ASP A 92 -8.78 8.71 -10.11
C ASP A 92 -7.96 9.77 -10.87
N GLU A 93 -7.47 10.79 -10.17
CA GLU A 93 -6.73 11.91 -10.75
C GLU A 93 -5.35 11.50 -11.27
N THR A 94 -4.70 10.55 -10.61
CA THR A 94 -3.34 10.11 -10.95
C THR A 94 -3.34 9.13 -12.12
N PHE A 95 -4.27 8.17 -12.13
CA PHE A 95 -4.25 7.03 -13.06
C PHE A 95 -5.40 7.05 -14.08
N GLY A 96 -6.44 7.87 -13.89
CA GLY A 96 -7.54 8.04 -14.83
C GLY A 96 -8.16 6.70 -15.23
N LYS A 97 -8.27 6.44 -16.53
CA LYS A 97 -8.81 5.18 -17.06
C LYS A 97 -8.09 3.91 -16.56
N HIS A 98 -6.86 4.05 -16.05
CA HIS A 98 -6.08 2.95 -15.50
C HIS A 98 -6.32 2.68 -14.02
N ALA A 99 -7.10 3.52 -13.33
CA ALA A 99 -7.38 3.42 -11.89
C ALA A 99 -7.74 2.00 -11.45
N SER A 100 -8.64 1.31 -12.17
CA SER A 100 -9.05 -0.05 -11.81
C SER A 100 -7.97 -1.10 -11.98
N ALA A 101 -7.04 -0.93 -12.92
CA ALA A 101 -5.92 -1.85 -13.12
C ALA A 101 -4.89 -1.69 -11.98
N ILE A 102 -4.58 -0.45 -11.59
CA ILE A 102 -3.65 -0.16 -10.48
C ILE A 102 -4.11 -0.79 -9.17
N VAL A 103 -5.40 -0.72 -8.87
CA VAL A 103 -5.97 -1.29 -7.64
C VAL A 103 -6.71 -2.61 -7.86
N SER A 104 -6.31 -3.41 -8.87
CA SER A 104 -6.79 -4.78 -9.07
C SER A 104 -6.02 -5.79 -8.22
N ASP A 105 -6.44 -7.06 -8.23
CA ASP A 105 -5.69 -8.13 -7.56
C ASP A 105 -4.47 -8.57 -8.39
N GLU A 106 -4.58 -8.54 -9.72
CA GLU A 106 -3.50 -8.76 -10.69
C GLU A 106 -2.45 -7.64 -10.60
N GLY A 107 -2.89 -6.39 -10.46
CA GLY A 107 -2.01 -5.24 -10.34
C GLY A 107 -1.23 -4.91 -11.62
N VAL A 108 -0.26 -4.01 -11.49
CA VAL A 108 0.63 -3.60 -12.59
C VAL A 108 2.09 -3.72 -12.16
N THR A 109 2.93 -4.26 -13.03
CA THR A 109 4.39 -4.30 -12.79
C THR A 109 4.99 -2.93 -13.05
N ILE A 110 5.78 -2.44 -12.09
CA ILE A 110 6.48 -1.15 -12.16
C ILE A 110 8.00 -1.30 -12.10
N LEU A 111 8.51 -2.51 -11.83
CA LEU A 111 9.93 -2.83 -11.88
C LEU A 111 10.08 -4.33 -12.10
N GLU A 112 11.06 -4.72 -12.92
CA GLU A 112 11.51 -6.10 -13.03
C GLU A 112 13.03 -6.16 -12.85
N PHE A 113 13.51 -7.09 -12.03
CA PHE A 113 14.95 -7.27 -11.83
C PHE A 113 15.29 -8.74 -11.64
N LYS A 114 16.54 -9.08 -11.90
CA LYS A 114 17.07 -10.42 -11.65
C LYS A 114 17.89 -10.49 -10.38
N SER A 115 17.79 -11.62 -9.70
CA SER A 115 18.67 -11.96 -8.58
C SER A 115 20.02 -12.50 -9.07
N LEU A 116 20.98 -12.72 -8.15
CA LEU A 116 22.28 -13.33 -8.46
C LEU A 116 22.18 -14.77 -8.98
N SER A 117 21.05 -15.44 -8.70
CA SER A 117 20.74 -16.77 -9.23
C SER A 117 19.91 -16.70 -10.51
N GLU A 118 19.87 -15.56 -11.20
CA GLU A 118 19.11 -15.32 -12.44
C GLU A 118 17.59 -15.50 -12.29
N GLN A 119 17.06 -15.48 -11.06
CA GLN A 119 15.62 -15.54 -10.83
C GLN A 119 15.00 -14.16 -11.03
N THR A 120 13.92 -14.09 -11.79
CA THR A 120 13.19 -12.85 -12.03
C THR A 120 12.28 -12.51 -10.86
N TYR A 121 12.33 -11.24 -10.45
CA TYR A 121 11.46 -10.64 -9.46
C TYR A 121 10.79 -9.39 -10.03
N ARG A 122 9.53 -9.18 -9.65
CA ARG A 122 8.74 -8.02 -10.07
C ARG A 122 8.23 -7.24 -8.87
N ILE A 123 8.26 -5.92 -8.96
CA ILE A 123 7.53 -5.03 -8.04
C ILE A 123 6.22 -4.65 -8.72
N GLN A 124 5.11 -4.85 -8.02
CA GLN A 124 3.78 -4.56 -8.53
C GLN A 124 3.00 -3.60 -7.63
N LEU A 125 2.28 -2.66 -8.24
CA LEU A 125 1.18 -1.94 -7.59
C LEU A 125 -0.09 -2.80 -7.67
N HIS A 126 -0.85 -2.87 -6.59
CA HIS A 126 -2.10 -3.63 -6.54
C HIS A 126 -3.10 -3.01 -5.54
N ARG A 127 -4.26 -3.62 -5.35
CA ARG A 127 -5.36 -3.19 -4.45
C ARG A 127 -5.02 -2.92 -2.96
N GLY A 128 -3.82 -3.24 -2.49
CA GLY A 128 -3.50 -3.22 -1.06
C GLY A 128 -4.28 -4.25 -0.25
N THR A 129 -4.62 -3.93 1.01
CA THR A 129 -5.40 -4.83 1.87
C THR A 129 -6.72 -4.21 2.30
N ARG A 130 -7.66 -5.08 2.70
CA ARG A 130 -8.99 -4.60 3.12
C ARG A 130 -8.95 -3.60 4.28
N ARG A 131 -7.91 -3.61 5.12
CA ARG A 131 -7.87 -2.83 6.37
C ARG A 131 -6.64 -1.93 6.51
N GLU A 132 -5.56 -2.21 5.80
CA GLU A 132 -4.25 -1.60 6.07
C GLU A 132 -3.71 -0.80 4.86
N GLY A 133 -4.51 -0.61 3.81
CA GLY A 133 -4.15 0.30 2.71
C GLY A 133 -5.02 0.09 1.47
N GLY A 134 -5.31 1.15 0.73
CA GLY A 134 -6.12 1.11 -0.49
C GLY A 134 -5.32 0.87 -1.77
N ILE A 135 -4.00 1.01 -1.69
CA ILE A 135 -3.02 0.60 -2.70
C ILE A 135 -1.91 -0.20 -2.00
N GLY A 136 -1.30 -1.13 -2.70
CA GLY A 136 -0.21 -1.95 -2.17
C GLY A 136 0.94 -2.07 -3.15
N ILE A 137 2.12 -2.27 -2.59
CA ILE A 137 3.36 -2.56 -3.30
C ILE A 137 3.76 -3.97 -2.91
N ARG A 138 3.96 -4.86 -3.87
CA ARG A 138 4.38 -6.23 -3.58
C ARG A 138 5.58 -6.67 -4.42
N LEU A 139 6.43 -7.46 -3.80
CA LEU A 139 7.49 -8.22 -4.47
C LEU A 139 6.93 -9.59 -4.84
N VAL A 140 7.04 -9.94 -6.12
CA VAL A 140 6.56 -11.21 -6.69
C VAL A 140 7.73 -11.94 -7.33
N ASN A 141 7.80 -13.26 -7.15
CA ASN A 141 8.81 -14.09 -7.82
C ASN A 141 8.35 -14.54 -9.23
N ASP A 142 9.19 -15.32 -9.88
CA ASP A 142 8.96 -15.98 -11.17
C ASP A 142 7.76 -16.95 -11.18
N LYS A 143 7.33 -17.44 -10.01
CA LYS A 143 6.15 -18.31 -9.83
C LYS A 143 4.86 -17.54 -9.52
N ASP A 144 4.83 -16.23 -9.75
CA ASP A 144 3.71 -15.34 -9.40
C ASP A 144 3.34 -15.33 -7.89
N GLN A 145 4.26 -15.75 -7.02
CA GLN A 145 4.02 -15.76 -5.57
C GLN A 145 4.41 -14.42 -4.95
N SER A 146 3.50 -13.81 -4.19
CA SER A 146 3.81 -12.62 -3.40
C SER A 146 4.73 -13.00 -2.22
N VAL A 147 5.96 -12.50 -2.28
CA VAL A 147 7.02 -12.73 -1.30
C VAL A 147 6.96 -11.69 -0.18
N TYR A 148 6.80 -10.42 -0.51
CA TYR A 148 6.58 -9.35 0.45
C TYR A 148 5.48 -8.43 -0.07
N ALA A 149 4.77 -7.79 0.85
CA ALA A 149 3.78 -6.79 0.53
C ALA A 149 3.81 -5.64 1.53
N LEU A 150 3.55 -4.44 1.04
CA LEU A 150 3.31 -3.23 1.80
C LEU A 150 1.95 -2.69 1.35
N ALA A 151 1.15 -2.19 2.28
CA ALA A 151 -0.09 -1.50 1.95
C ALA A 151 -0.11 -0.09 2.53
N CYS A 152 -0.60 0.85 1.73
CA CYS A 152 -0.69 2.24 2.12
C CYS A 152 -1.98 2.90 1.61
N ASN A 153 -2.25 4.10 2.14
CA ASN A 153 -3.35 4.95 1.71
C ASN A 153 -2.79 6.35 1.47
N ILE A 154 -3.25 7.03 0.42
CA ILE A 154 -2.83 8.41 0.13
C ILE A 154 -3.94 9.36 0.58
N SER A 155 -3.59 10.42 1.29
CA SER A 155 -4.52 11.48 1.69
C SER A 155 -3.97 12.85 1.31
N GLY A 156 -4.77 13.89 1.52
CA GLY A 156 -4.41 15.28 1.26
C GLY A 156 -4.65 15.71 -0.19
N THR A 157 -5.02 16.97 -0.36
CA THR A 157 -5.25 17.61 -1.67
C THR A 157 -4.05 18.46 -2.08
N HIS A 158 -3.63 19.38 -1.22
CA HIS A 158 -2.48 20.26 -1.43
C HIS A 158 -1.17 19.57 -1.04
N THR A 159 -1.08 19.14 0.22
CA THR A 159 0.05 18.33 0.72
C THR A 159 -0.39 16.87 0.76
N LYS A 160 0.07 16.09 -0.21
CA LYS A 160 -0.23 14.67 -0.27
C LYS A 160 0.62 13.91 0.74
N THR A 161 -0.03 13.00 1.48
CA THR A 161 0.61 12.14 2.49
C THR A 161 0.36 10.67 2.17
N MET A 162 1.42 9.88 2.09
CA MET A 162 1.33 8.41 2.09
C MET A 162 1.30 7.90 3.52
N HIS A 163 0.30 7.09 3.84
CA HIS A 163 0.17 6.43 5.13
C HIS A 163 0.43 4.93 4.97
N ILE A 164 1.58 4.46 5.45
CA ILE A 164 1.98 3.04 5.41
C ILE A 164 1.32 2.29 6.57
N GLY A 165 0.33 1.45 6.26
CA GLY A 165 -0.47 0.74 7.25
C GLY A 165 -0.05 -0.70 7.53
N MET A 166 0.71 -1.32 6.62
CA MET A 166 1.17 -2.71 6.77
C MET A 166 2.46 -2.97 6.01
N LEU A 167 3.32 -3.82 6.59
CA LEU A 167 4.38 -4.53 5.88
C LEU A 167 4.35 -6.01 6.28
N GLN A 168 4.23 -6.90 5.30
CA GLN A 168 4.11 -8.35 5.47
C GLN A 168 5.23 -9.08 4.73
N GLY A 169 5.85 -10.03 5.43
CA GLY A 169 6.84 -10.94 4.88
C GLY A 169 6.24 -12.14 4.15
N PRO A 170 7.09 -13.13 3.78
CA PRO A 170 6.67 -14.26 2.97
C PRO A 170 5.63 -15.11 3.70
N ARG A 171 4.52 -15.35 3.01
CA ARG A 171 3.46 -16.24 3.48
C ARG A 171 3.99 -17.66 3.63
N ASP A 172 3.32 -18.48 4.41
CA ASP A 172 3.69 -19.88 4.62
C ASP A 172 3.68 -20.71 3.33
N SER A 173 3.00 -20.24 2.29
CA SER A 173 3.00 -20.84 0.94
C SER A 173 4.33 -20.67 0.18
N VAL A 174 5.22 -19.80 0.64
CA VAL A 174 6.55 -19.63 0.04
C VAL A 174 7.48 -20.65 0.67
N GLU A 175 7.94 -21.62 -0.11
CA GLU A 175 8.89 -22.62 0.36
C GLU A 175 10.27 -22.01 0.64
N ASN A 176 11.02 -22.59 1.59
CA ASN A 176 12.40 -22.21 1.89
C ASN A 176 12.63 -20.70 2.12
N ARG A 177 11.67 -20.04 2.79
CA ARG A 177 11.65 -18.57 3.05
C ARG A 177 13.00 -18.01 3.49
N HIS A 178 13.70 -18.69 4.41
CA HIS A 178 15.00 -18.22 4.91
C HIS A 178 16.07 -18.18 3.81
N ALA A 179 16.14 -19.20 2.97
CA ALA A 179 17.09 -19.24 1.85
C ALA A 179 16.76 -18.15 0.83
N LEU A 180 15.48 -18.00 0.48
CA LEU A 180 15.00 -16.97 -0.43
C LEU A 180 15.33 -15.56 0.08
N ILE A 181 15.05 -15.26 1.36
CA ILE A 181 15.36 -13.94 1.95
C ILE A 181 16.86 -13.67 1.93
N LYS A 182 17.69 -14.68 2.23
CA LYS A 182 19.15 -14.56 2.24
C LYS A 182 19.70 -14.30 0.84
N GLU A 183 19.17 -14.98 -0.16
CA GLU A 183 19.51 -14.80 -1.58
C GLU A 183 19.13 -13.39 -2.04
N LEU A 184 17.86 -12.98 -1.87
CA LEU A 184 17.40 -11.64 -2.21
C LEU A 184 18.24 -10.55 -1.55
N THR A 185 18.54 -10.69 -0.25
CA THR A 185 19.35 -9.71 0.48
C THR A 185 20.76 -9.62 -0.11
N LYS A 186 21.35 -10.74 -0.54
CA LYS A 186 22.67 -10.75 -1.18
C LYS A 186 22.61 -10.08 -2.55
N SER A 187 21.57 -10.37 -3.32
CA SER A 187 21.32 -9.84 -4.66
C SER A 187 21.08 -8.33 -4.66
N LEU A 188 20.42 -7.82 -3.63
CA LEU A 188 20.17 -6.40 -3.40
C LEU A 188 21.29 -5.73 -2.59
N HIS A 189 22.54 -6.20 -2.73
CA HIS A 189 23.72 -5.59 -2.10
C HIS A 189 23.56 -5.38 -0.58
N GLY A 190 23.02 -6.38 0.11
CA GLY A 190 22.78 -6.38 1.54
C GLY A 190 21.58 -5.55 2.00
N LEU A 191 20.74 -5.04 1.08
CA LEU A 191 19.47 -4.40 1.42
C LEU A 191 18.46 -5.48 1.83
N ARG A 192 17.92 -5.36 3.03
CA ARG A 192 16.92 -6.31 3.52
C ARG A 192 15.62 -6.12 2.73
N THR A 193 14.92 -7.22 2.43
CA THR A 193 13.70 -7.18 1.61
C THR A 193 12.57 -6.34 2.22
N LYS A 194 12.48 -6.27 3.56
CA LYS A 194 11.56 -5.34 4.25
C LYS A 194 11.90 -3.90 3.93
N SER A 195 13.18 -3.54 4.02
CA SER A 195 13.67 -2.20 3.70
C SER A 195 13.48 -1.88 2.22
N LEU A 196 13.64 -2.86 1.32
CA LEU A 196 13.33 -2.70 -0.11
C LEU A 196 11.90 -2.17 -0.31
N LEU A 197 10.89 -2.78 0.30
CA LEU A 197 9.48 -2.37 0.12
C LEU A 197 9.23 -0.95 0.63
N VAL A 198 9.93 -0.53 1.68
CA VAL A 198 9.89 0.86 2.15
C VAL A 198 10.56 1.79 1.14
N GLU A 199 11.75 1.45 0.63
CA GLU A 199 12.41 2.23 -0.44
C GLU A 199 11.52 2.37 -1.68
N MET A 200 10.85 1.29 -2.11
CA MET A 200 9.89 1.33 -3.22
C MET A 200 8.72 2.30 -2.92
N ALA A 201 8.23 2.33 -1.67
CA ALA A 201 7.18 3.26 -1.27
C ALA A 201 7.65 4.72 -1.25
N LEU A 202 8.89 4.96 -0.83
CA LEU A 202 9.49 6.30 -0.83
C LEU A 202 9.76 6.79 -2.26
N MET A 203 10.30 5.94 -3.14
CA MET A 203 10.46 6.23 -4.58
C MET A 203 9.11 6.52 -5.23
N LEU A 204 8.11 5.67 -4.99
CA LEU A 204 6.75 5.91 -5.49
C LEU A 204 6.19 7.24 -4.98
N SER A 205 6.47 7.60 -3.72
CA SER A 205 6.07 8.90 -3.16
C SER A 205 6.67 10.05 -3.95
N ARG A 206 7.98 10.00 -4.24
CA ARG A 206 8.66 11.04 -5.03
C ARG A 206 8.13 11.11 -6.47
N ILE A 207 7.98 9.97 -7.14
CA ILE A 207 7.45 9.87 -8.51
C ILE A 207 6.02 10.43 -8.60
N LEU A 208 5.20 10.24 -7.58
CA LEU A 208 3.80 10.70 -7.57
C LEU A 208 3.58 12.08 -6.94
N GLY A 209 4.66 12.78 -6.58
CA GLY A 209 4.59 14.10 -5.93
C GLY A 209 3.93 14.07 -4.55
N ILE A 210 4.15 13.00 -3.79
CA ILE A 210 3.73 12.84 -2.40
C ILE A 210 4.85 13.36 -1.50
N SER A 211 4.55 14.39 -0.70
CA SER A 211 5.56 15.13 0.06
C SER A 211 5.76 14.59 1.49
N GLU A 212 4.77 13.89 2.03
CA GLU A 212 4.84 13.33 3.39
C GLU A 212 4.65 11.82 3.40
N VAL A 213 5.39 11.13 4.26
CA VAL A 213 5.19 9.70 4.53
C VAL A 213 5.00 9.50 6.02
N LYS A 214 3.85 8.95 6.40
CA LYS A 214 3.51 8.57 7.77
C LYS A 214 3.42 7.06 7.85
N ALA A 215 3.99 6.45 8.86
CA ALA A 215 3.98 5.00 9.04
C ALA A 215 3.34 4.63 10.38
N ILE A 216 2.47 3.63 10.35
CA ILE A 216 1.71 3.20 11.52
C ILE A 216 2.62 2.46 12.50
N SER A 217 2.55 2.83 13.79
CA SER A 217 3.27 2.17 14.88
C SER A 217 2.61 0.85 15.30
N ASN A 218 3.29 0.08 16.14
CA ASN A 218 2.73 -1.12 16.78
C ASN A 218 1.40 -0.83 17.51
N LYS A 219 1.32 0.33 18.18
CA LYS A 219 0.11 0.80 18.88
C LYS A 219 -0.93 1.36 17.90
N GLY A 220 -0.49 1.94 16.79
CA GLY A 220 -1.35 2.46 15.73
C GLY A 220 -2.03 1.38 14.91
N HIS A 221 -1.50 0.16 14.91
CA HIS A 221 -1.96 -0.91 14.02
C HIS A 221 -3.48 -1.16 14.14
N VAL A 222 -4.16 -1.32 13.00
CA VAL A 222 -5.62 -1.46 12.94
C VAL A 222 -6.16 -2.60 13.82
N TYR A 223 -5.39 -3.68 14.00
CA TYR A 223 -5.76 -4.81 14.85
C TYR A 223 -5.77 -4.50 16.36
N GLN A 224 -5.25 -3.34 16.79
CA GLN A 224 -5.38 -2.86 18.16
C GLN A 224 -6.81 -2.40 18.50
N ALA A 225 -7.66 -2.16 17.49
CA ALA A 225 -9.05 -1.78 17.71
C ALA A 225 -9.79 -2.83 18.56
N ILE A 226 -10.65 -2.38 19.48
CA ILE A 226 -11.49 -3.24 20.35
C ILE A 226 -12.22 -4.32 19.53
N ARG A 227 -12.70 -3.92 18.34
CA ARG A 227 -13.36 -4.80 17.39
C ARG A 227 -12.56 -6.04 16.98
N TYR A 228 -11.24 -5.98 17.09
CA TYR A 228 -10.30 -7.01 16.64
C TYR A 228 -9.47 -7.60 17.78
N ILE A 229 -9.94 -7.52 19.03
CA ILE A 229 -9.27 -8.12 20.20
C ILE A 229 -8.85 -9.57 19.94
N SER A 230 -9.72 -10.39 19.35
CA SER A 230 -9.41 -11.79 19.01
C SER A 230 -8.30 -11.98 17.96
N LYS A 231 -7.86 -10.90 17.32
CA LYS A 231 -6.80 -10.89 16.29
C LYS A 231 -5.57 -10.07 16.69
N ARG A 232 -5.52 -9.50 17.90
CA ARG A 232 -4.39 -8.66 18.33
C ARG A 232 -3.05 -9.39 18.23
N ASN A 233 -3.02 -10.66 18.63
CA ASN A 233 -1.81 -11.49 18.62
C ASN A 233 -1.43 -12.02 17.22
N SER A 234 -2.20 -11.70 16.17
CA SER A 234 -1.85 -12.08 14.79
C SER A 234 -0.78 -11.16 14.18
N VAL A 235 -0.45 -10.04 14.84
CA VAL A 235 0.61 -9.13 14.44
C VAL A 235 1.84 -9.41 15.28
N THR A 236 2.82 -10.09 14.68
CA THR A 236 4.12 -10.37 15.32
C THR A 236 5.23 -9.47 14.79
N PHE A 237 4.92 -8.62 13.80
CA PHE A 237 5.87 -7.71 13.19
C PHE A 237 6.11 -6.49 14.09
N ASP A 238 7.38 -6.18 14.36
CA ASP A 238 7.77 -4.97 15.08
C ASP A 238 7.89 -3.77 14.11
N TYR A 239 6.84 -2.96 14.07
CA TYR A 239 6.77 -1.75 13.25
C TYR A 239 7.68 -0.64 13.80
N ASP A 240 7.63 -0.39 15.12
CA ASP A 240 8.44 0.66 15.75
C ASP A 240 9.94 0.39 15.54
N GLY A 241 10.38 -0.86 15.68
CA GLY A 241 11.75 -1.28 15.38
C GLY A 241 12.15 -1.00 13.93
N LEU A 242 11.28 -1.34 12.96
CA LEU A 242 11.53 -1.02 11.55
C LEU A 242 11.67 0.48 11.33
N TRP A 243 10.77 1.31 11.87
CA TRP A 243 10.79 2.76 11.65
C TRP A 243 12.02 3.43 12.26
N ASN A 244 12.53 2.90 13.37
CA ASN A 244 13.81 3.34 13.94
C ASN A 244 15.00 3.05 12.99
N GLU A 245 14.97 1.96 12.20
CA GLU A 245 16.02 1.70 11.19
C GLU A 245 16.05 2.75 10.07
N PHE A 246 14.93 3.44 9.84
CA PHE A 246 14.78 4.53 8.86
C PHE A 246 14.98 5.92 9.48
N GLU A 247 15.46 6.00 10.73
CA GLU A 247 15.62 7.26 11.46
C GLU A 247 14.33 8.09 11.50
N ALA A 248 13.17 7.39 11.52
CA ALA A 248 11.86 8.03 11.48
C ALA A 248 11.60 8.82 12.76
N THR A 249 10.94 9.98 12.63
CA THR A 249 10.56 10.80 13.77
C THR A 249 9.24 10.31 14.34
N LYS A 250 9.18 10.01 15.63
CA LYS A 250 7.90 9.66 16.27
C LYS A 250 7.00 10.89 16.34
N LEU A 251 5.84 10.84 15.70
CA LEU A 251 4.89 11.96 15.67
C LEU A 251 3.95 11.90 16.87
N ASP A 252 3.45 10.71 17.17
CA ASP A 252 2.54 10.43 18.27
C ASP A 252 2.65 8.94 18.68
N PRO A 253 1.85 8.44 19.64
CA PRO A 253 1.91 7.02 20.03
C PRO A 253 1.58 6.03 18.90
N TYR A 254 0.86 6.45 17.88
CA TYR A 254 0.27 5.66 16.80
C TYR A 254 1.01 5.77 15.47
N MET A 255 1.85 6.79 15.27
CA MET A 255 2.48 7.08 13.97
C MET A 255 3.91 7.63 14.07
N PHE A 256 4.70 7.33 13.04
CA PHE A 256 6.01 7.88 12.75
C PHE A 256 5.97 8.68 11.44
N GLY A 257 6.80 9.70 11.32
CA GLY A 257 7.06 10.46 10.11
C GLY A 257 8.38 9.99 9.49
N LEU A 258 8.34 9.64 8.21
CA LEU A 258 9.51 9.26 7.43
C LEU A 258 9.85 10.39 6.46
N SER A 259 11.15 10.64 6.29
CA SER A 259 11.63 11.42 5.16
C SER A 259 11.29 10.69 3.86
N VAL A 260 10.88 11.45 2.84
CA VAL A 260 10.73 10.90 1.47
C VAL A 260 12.07 10.50 0.87
N PHE A 261 13.20 10.90 1.45
CA PHE A 261 14.55 10.46 1.07
C PHE A 261 15.20 9.68 2.22
N THR A 262 15.64 8.45 1.95
CA THR A 262 16.31 7.62 2.95
C THR A 262 17.72 8.15 3.25
N PRO A 263 18.13 8.26 4.53
CA PRO A 263 19.49 8.61 4.89
C PRO A 263 20.51 7.65 4.26
N ARG A 264 21.50 8.20 3.54
CA ARG A 264 22.61 7.44 2.96
C ARG A 264 23.87 7.63 3.79
N LYS A 265 24.56 6.53 4.09
CA LYS A 265 25.88 6.57 4.74
C LYS A 265 26.92 6.93 3.69
N ASP A 266 27.79 7.89 3.99
CA ASP A 266 28.94 8.18 3.15
C ASP A 266 29.83 6.94 3.02
N PRO A 267 29.98 6.36 1.80
CA PRO A 267 30.80 5.18 1.58
C PRO A 267 32.27 5.37 1.97
N LEU A 268 32.80 6.59 1.98
CA LEU A 268 34.19 6.88 2.36
C LEU A 268 34.46 6.56 3.83
N THR A 269 33.46 6.75 4.70
CA THR A 269 33.56 6.44 6.13
C THR A 269 33.49 4.94 6.45
N LEU A 270 33.18 4.09 5.46
CA LEU A 270 33.02 2.65 5.64
C LEU A 270 34.30 1.86 5.31
N LYS A 271 34.48 0.71 5.99
CA LYS A 271 35.52 -0.28 5.63
C LYS A 271 35.37 -0.71 4.16
N LYS A 272 36.49 -1.02 3.48
CA LYS A 272 36.56 -1.31 2.03
C LYS A 272 35.47 -2.25 1.50
N THR A 273 35.21 -3.37 2.18
CA THR A 273 34.18 -4.34 1.77
C THR A 273 32.76 -3.77 1.88
N LYS A 274 32.47 -3.00 2.93
CA LYS A 274 31.19 -2.31 3.11
C LYS A 274 31.04 -1.14 2.13
N ARG A 275 32.12 -0.38 1.85
CA ARG A 275 32.13 0.68 0.84
C ARG A 275 31.65 0.19 -0.51
N LYS A 276 32.23 -0.91 -1.04
CA LYS A 276 31.82 -1.49 -2.33
C LYS A 276 30.35 -1.92 -2.33
N MET A 277 29.90 -2.54 -1.25
CA MET A 277 28.51 -2.99 -1.11
C MET A 277 27.52 -1.82 -1.08
N TYR A 278 27.79 -0.78 -0.28
CA TYR A 278 26.92 0.39 -0.17
C TYR A 278 26.91 1.22 -1.45
N THR A 279 28.05 1.38 -2.13
CA THR A 279 28.14 2.08 -3.42
C THR A 279 27.23 1.41 -4.46
N LYS A 280 27.35 0.07 -4.60
CA LYS A 280 26.49 -0.68 -5.52
C LYS A 280 25.01 -0.62 -5.14
N ARG A 281 24.70 -0.66 -3.84
CA ARG A 281 23.32 -0.53 -3.35
C ARG A 281 22.71 0.80 -3.75
N TYR A 282 23.42 1.90 -3.53
CA TYR A 282 22.91 3.23 -3.83
C TYR A 282 22.74 3.45 -5.32
N GLN A 283 23.72 3.02 -6.13
CA GLN A 283 23.56 3.02 -7.59
C GLN A 283 22.33 2.22 -8.02
N TRP A 284 22.16 1.00 -7.50
CA TRP A 284 21.00 0.17 -7.85
C TRP A 284 19.67 0.84 -7.47
N LEU A 285 19.61 1.51 -6.30
CA LEU A 285 18.41 2.25 -5.89
C LEU A 285 18.14 3.47 -6.80
N ASP A 286 19.18 4.19 -7.22
CA ASP A 286 19.05 5.33 -8.13
C ASP A 286 18.54 4.88 -9.51
N ASP A 287 19.14 3.83 -10.07
CA ASP A 287 18.72 3.24 -11.35
C ASP A 287 17.28 2.71 -11.27
N THR A 288 16.94 2.06 -10.16
CA THR A 288 15.60 1.52 -9.89
C THR A 288 14.54 2.61 -9.88
N GLU A 289 14.82 3.78 -9.29
CA GLU A 289 13.85 4.88 -9.26
C GLU A 289 13.54 5.42 -10.66
N ILE A 290 14.57 5.55 -11.51
CA ILE A 290 14.43 5.97 -12.91
C ILE A 290 13.60 4.94 -13.69
N GLU A 291 13.90 3.66 -13.52
CA GLU A 291 13.16 2.59 -14.17
C GLU A 291 11.70 2.52 -13.70
N MET A 292 11.46 2.66 -12.39
CA MET A 292 10.11 2.75 -11.82
C MET A 292 9.32 3.92 -12.38
N ALA A 293 9.94 5.10 -12.51
CA ALA A 293 9.29 6.26 -13.10
C ALA A 293 8.92 6.01 -14.57
N THR A 294 9.84 5.42 -15.34
CA THR A 294 9.65 5.07 -16.75
C THR A 294 8.51 4.06 -16.92
N ASN A 295 8.52 2.99 -16.14
CA ASN A 295 7.51 1.93 -16.20
C ASN A 295 6.14 2.39 -15.68
N LEU A 296 6.10 3.36 -14.77
CA LEU A 296 4.86 3.93 -14.26
C LEU A 296 4.23 4.95 -15.23
N ALA A 297 5.03 5.66 -16.02
CA ALA A 297 4.56 6.73 -16.90
C ALA A 297 3.37 6.37 -17.81
N PRO A 298 3.31 5.18 -18.45
CA PRO A 298 2.15 4.79 -19.28
C PRO A 298 0.83 4.66 -18.52
N TRP A 299 0.89 4.58 -17.19
CA TRP A 299 -0.29 4.45 -16.33
C TRP A 299 -0.78 5.79 -15.77
N LEU A 300 0.00 6.87 -15.92
CA LEU A 300 -0.30 8.19 -15.36
C LEU A 300 -1.13 9.04 -16.34
N VAL A 301 -2.08 9.81 -15.80
CA VAL A 301 -2.81 10.83 -16.59
C VAL A 301 -1.87 11.94 -17.05
N ASN A 302 -1.00 12.39 -16.14
CA ASN A 302 0.00 13.42 -16.38
C ASN A 302 1.38 12.84 -15.98
N PRO A 303 2.09 12.15 -16.89
CA PRO A 303 3.42 11.65 -16.58
C PRO A 303 4.37 12.82 -16.32
N ILE A 304 5.13 12.74 -15.22
CA ILE A 304 6.20 13.70 -14.98
C ILE A 304 7.30 13.42 -16.01
N VAL A 305 7.52 14.36 -16.93
CA VAL A 305 8.68 14.32 -17.83
C VAL A 305 9.91 14.54 -16.95
N GLN A 306 10.64 13.48 -16.62
CA GLN A 306 11.95 13.61 -16.02
C GLN A 306 12.88 14.22 -17.07
N ASN A 307 13.06 15.54 -17.02
CA ASN A 307 14.15 16.18 -17.74
C ASN A 307 15.44 15.62 -17.16
N GLY A 308 16.11 14.76 -17.92
CA GLY A 308 17.43 14.25 -17.56
C GLY A 308 18.38 15.41 -17.35
N GLN A 309 18.74 15.67 -16.09
CA GLN A 309 19.92 16.45 -15.75
C GLN A 309 20.74 15.61 -14.77
N ALA A 310 21.63 14.83 -15.36
CA ALA A 310 22.92 14.59 -14.74
C ALA A 310 23.64 15.95 -14.62
N ALA A 311 24.03 16.30 -13.40
CA ALA A 311 25.11 17.22 -13.11
C ALA A 311 25.92 16.62 -11.96
#